data_AF-A0A1H0L4R1-F1
#
_entry.id   AF-A0A1H0L4R1-F1
#
_cell.length_a   1.000
_cell.length_b   1.000
_cell.length_c   1.000
_cell.angle_alpha   90.00
_cell.angle_beta   90.00
_cell.angle_gamma   90.00
#
_symmetry.space_group_name_H-M   'P 1'
#
loop_
_entity.id
_entity.type
_entity.pdbx_description
1 polymer ?
#
loop_
_entity_poly.entity_id
_entity_poly.type
_entity_poly.pdbx_seq_one_letter_code
_entity_poly.pdbx_strand_id
1 'polypeptide(L)' 'MLRPPPLVTTSVEGVTWDEGRQLNVKPDGTPWHTEPQAASCTDTNQDGKGDDVNDPYYAPAS' A
#
# COMPACT_ATOMS: atom_id res chain seq x y z
N MET A 1 -22.54 8.56 -20.99
CA MET A 1 -21.13 8.52 -21.44
C MET A 1 -20.32 7.80 -20.36
N LEU A 2 -19.57 6.76 -20.72
CA LEU A 2 -18.61 6.14 -19.81
C LEU A 2 -17.44 7.12 -19.60
N ARG A 3 -17.14 7.50 -18.35
CA ARG A 3 -15.90 8.23 -18.06
C ARG A 3 -14.73 7.25 -18.12
N PRO A 4 -13.58 7.66 -18.64
CA PRO A 4 -12.37 6.87 -18.51
C PRO A 4 -12.04 6.66 -17.02
N PRO A 5 -11.47 5.50 -16.66
CA PRO A 5 -11.08 5.24 -15.29
C PRO A 5 -10.07 6.30 -14.83
N PRO A 6 -10.13 6.74 -13.57
CA PRO A 6 -9.11 7.62 -13.02
C PRO A 6 -7.77 6.87 -13.05
N LEU A 7 -6.77 7.46 -13.72
CA LEU A 7 -5.39 6.98 -13.70
C LEU A 7 -4.58 7.91 -12.81
N VAL A 8 -3.75 7.34 -11.94
CA VAL A 8 -2.77 8.08 -11.14
C VAL A 8 -1.37 7.65 -11.55
N THR A 9 -0.46 8.61 -11.70
CA THR A 9 0.96 8.31 -11.89
C THR A 9 1.63 8.19 -10.53
N THR A 10 2.31 7.07 -10.29
CA THR A 10 3.10 6.81 -9.07
C THR A 10 4.56 6.58 -9.44
N SER A 11 5.47 6.69 -8.47
CA SER A 11 6.90 6.43 -8.62
C SER A 11 7.43 5.64 -7.43
N VAL A 12 8.42 4.79 -7.69
CA VAL A 12 9.21 4.06 -6.67
C VAL A 12 10.65 4.57 -6.61
N GLU A 13 10.91 5.74 -7.19
CA GLU A 13 12.24 6.36 -7.19
C GLU A 13 12.76 6.54 -5.76
N GLY A 14 13.96 6.03 -5.51
CA GLY A 14 14.59 6.10 -4.19
C GLY A 14 14.09 5.06 -3.18
N VAL A 15 13.12 4.21 -3.53
CA VAL A 15 12.74 3.06 -2.70
C VAL A 15 13.80 1.97 -2.84
N THR A 16 14.31 1.49 -1.70
CA THR A 16 15.36 0.46 -1.65
C THR A 16 15.00 -0.65 -0.68
N TRP A 17 15.49 -1.86 -0.93
CA TRP A 17 15.36 -2.98 0.00
C TRP A 17 16.33 -2.84 1.18
N ASP A 18 15.82 -2.88 2.41
CA ASP A 18 16.60 -3.00 3.64
C ASP A 18 16.67 -4.48 4.05
N GLU A 19 17.83 -5.10 3.86
CA GLU A 19 18.05 -6.51 4.21
C GLU A 19 17.97 -6.78 5.72
N GLY A 20 18.34 -5.82 6.56
CA GLY A 20 18.31 -6.03 8.02
C GLY A 20 16.87 -6.07 8.56
N ARG A 21 15.99 -5.25 7.96
CA ARG A 21 14.59 -5.15 8.34
C ARG A 21 13.65 -6.01 7.50
N GLN A 22 14.15 -6.57 6.39
CA GLN A 22 13.38 -7.34 5.42
C GLN A 22 12.18 -6.55 4.88
N LEU A 23 12.40 -5.29 4.52
CA LEU A 23 11.35 -4.42 3.97
C LEU A 23 11.89 -3.35 3.01
N ASN A 24 11.01 -2.82 2.15
CA ASN A 24 11.31 -1.65 1.33
C ASN A 24 11.24 -0.36 2.16
N VAL A 25 12.27 0.48 2.05
CA VAL A 25 12.38 1.79 2.71
C VAL A 25 12.46 2.91 1.68
N LYS A 26 11.98 4.09 2.06
CA LYS A 26 12.20 5.35 1.34
C LYS A 26 13.62 5.88 1.56
N PRO A 27 14.06 6.94 0.85
CA PRO A 27 15.39 7.56 1.05
C PRO A 27 15.68 8.04 2.47
N ASP A 28 14.64 8.33 3.26
CA ASP A 28 14.76 8.73 4.68
C ASP A 28 14.80 7.55 5.66
N GLY A 29 14.80 6.31 5.15
CA GLY A 29 14.81 5.07 5.94
C GLY A 29 13.46 4.68 6.54
N THR A 30 12.39 5.45 6.30
CA THR A 30 11.06 5.09 6.79
C THR A 30 10.41 4.03 5.88
N PRO A 31 9.57 3.12 6.44
CA PRO A 31 8.98 2.02 5.66
C PRO A 31 8.05 2.50 4.55
N TRP A 32 8.26 2.01 3.33
CA TRP A 32 7.46 2.40 2.16
C TRP A 32 6.01 1.90 2.23
N HIS A 33 5.75 0.77 2.87
CA HIS A 33 4.40 0.18 2.96
C HIS A 33 3.39 1.04 3.73
N THR A 34 3.86 2.06 4.46
CA THR A 34 3.01 3.00 5.21
C THR A 34 2.53 4.19 4.37
N GLU A 35 3.04 4.32 3.14
CA GLU A 35 2.63 5.39 2.22
C GLU A 35 1.22 5.17 1.67
N PRO A 36 0.44 6.24 1.41
CA PRO A 36 -0.90 6.12 0.84
C PRO A 36 -0.96 5.31 -0.48
N GLN A 37 0.11 5.33 -1.28
CA GLN A 37 0.20 4.59 -2.53
C GLN A 37 0.37 3.08 -2.33
N ALA A 38 0.81 2.67 -1.14
CA ALA A 38 0.93 1.27 -0.73
C ALA A 38 -0.28 0.80 0.09
N ALA A 39 -1.32 1.61 0.22
CA ALA A 39 -2.57 1.25 0.89
C ALA A 39 -3.15 -0.02 0.28
N SER A 40 -3.56 -0.93 1.15
CA SER A 40 -4.15 -2.21 0.79
C SER A 40 -5.56 -2.23 1.37
N CYS A 41 -6.58 -2.43 0.53
CA CYS A 41 -7.97 -2.57 1.00
C CYS A 41 -8.20 -3.83 1.87
N THR A 42 -7.19 -4.69 2.02
CA THR A 42 -7.20 -5.95 2.80
C THR A 42 -6.13 -6.00 3.91
N ASP A 43 -5.57 -4.85 4.32
CA ASP A 43 -4.46 -4.72 5.31
C ASP A 43 -3.21 -5.57 5.05
N THR A 44 -3.00 -6.05 3.83
CA THR A 44 -1.82 -6.88 3.52
C THR A 44 -0.50 -6.12 3.60
N ASN A 45 -0.53 -4.79 3.62
CA ASN A 45 0.64 -3.93 3.88
C ASN A 45 0.95 -3.75 5.38
N GLN A 46 0.06 -4.19 6.29
CA GLN A 46 0.22 -4.16 7.75
C GLN A 46 0.66 -2.80 8.32
N ASP A 47 0.14 -1.70 7.77
CA ASP A 47 0.53 -0.35 8.20
C ASP A 47 -0.27 0.14 9.44
N GLY A 48 -1.22 -0.67 9.91
CA GLY A 48 -2.01 -0.41 11.10
C GLY A 48 -3.05 0.71 10.94
N LYS A 49 -3.38 1.11 9.71
CA LYS A 49 -4.39 2.16 9.47
C LYS A 49 -5.82 1.67 9.50
N GLY A 50 -6.07 0.36 9.37
CA GLY A 50 -7.42 -0.21 9.42
C GLY A 50 -8.35 0.42 8.38
N ASP A 51 -7.83 0.76 7.21
CA ASP A 51 -8.60 1.25 6.06
C ASP A 51 -9.41 0.14 5.35
N ASP A 52 -9.46 -1.04 5.96
CA ASP A 52 -10.27 -2.23 5.62
C ASP A 52 -11.78 -2.05 5.84
N VAL A 53 -12.21 -0.90 6.34
CA VAL A 53 -13.58 -0.65 6.81
C VAL A 53 -14.66 -0.64 5.71
N ASN A 54 -14.28 -0.80 4.44
CA ASN A 54 -15.23 -0.92 3.32
C ASN A 54 -14.67 -1.79 2.18
N ASP A 55 -14.08 -2.95 2.48
CA ASP A 55 -13.80 -3.92 1.41
C ASP A 55 -15.13 -4.50 0.86
N PRO A 56 -15.55 -4.17 -0.38
CA PRO A 56 -16.74 -4.79 -0.99
C PRO A 56 -16.54 -6.30 -1.28
N TYR A 57 -15.32 -6.82 -1.09
CA TYR A 57 -14.94 -8.22 -1.23
C TYR A 57 -14.67 -8.92 0.10
N TYR A 58 -15.01 -8.31 1.26
CA TYR A 58 -14.88 -8.99 2.56
C TYR A 58 -15.64 -10.33 2.56
N ALA A 59 -14.88 -11.43 2.53
CA ALA A 59 -15.37 -12.78 2.73
C ALA A 59 -14.83 -13.28 4.08
N PRO A 60 -15.68 -13.79 4.99
CA PRO A 60 -15.19 -14.37 6.24
C PRO A 60 -14.28 -15.56 5.93
N ALA A 61 -13.11 -15.60 6.60
CA ALA A 61 -12.23 -16.75 6.52
C ALA A 61 -12.97 -17.99 7.08
N SER A 62 -12.94 -19.06 6.31
CA SER A 62 -13.55 -20.38 6.58
C SER A 62 -12.83 -21.17 7.65
#